data_AF-A0A836X2J6-F1
#
_entry.id   AF-A0A836X2J6-F1
#
_cell.length_a   1.000
_cell.length_b   1.000
_cell.length_c   1.000
_cell.angle_alpha   90.00
_cell.angle_beta   90.00
_cell.angle_gamma   90.00
#
_symmetry.space_group_name_H-M   'P 1'
#
loop_
_entity.id
_entity.type
_entity.pdbx_description
1 polymer ?
#
loop_
_entity_poly.entity_id
_entity_poly.type
_entity_poly.pdbx_seq_one_letter_code
_entity_poly.pdbx_strand_id
1 'polypeptide(L)'
;MGKSKPIKVFGKKYPSINDAADALKKDRKLVHMRLFLGWSIEDALTKPNQRCNSVKAFGEEFKNLSIAAKEYSLDPEIVRRKYKRLVKKGYLTEEALEMALLNLDLSLSKPITIFGEVYPSRVAAAEHYKINLRTFRGRLRKGWTPEDAATKTVASDVTIEVDGLSFPSIAALATHYKVEYKLVHRRIRTYKWAPKEAITLPKQIGRTILLNGKKYPSIAAAAISTGVAQATAVYRLSVGWTLEKVFDPNAEVDNKKSIEVDGEYFETHSYAARNFEIEENTFSMRLRRNWSPEQAAGLIPPPENKKGAPPISAEEYRDRLYEIHGDALDFSESQFQRAQDPIDVRCTKSKHNQHTFPATPNNLLRGRGCPICKMSMGEKRTARWLEQNNLIYKREWTGHGLRAKKNKRIVLRCDFYLPDQKIIIEFDGQQHFEPIRFGNQTEEEASEYFSVLVENDERKNKWAKENDHHMIRIRYDELVSEVLSNDNKLRDALKCE
;
A
#
# COMPACT_ATOMS: atom_id res chain seq x y z
N MET A 1 -39.09 -27.82 -27.37
CA MET A 1 -40.12 -27.12 -26.58
C MET A 1 -40.46 -27.96 -25.36
N GLY A 2 -39.84 -27.69 -24.21
CA GLY A 2 -40.11 -28.42 -22.98
C GLY A 2 -41.48 -28.01 -22.42
N LYS A 3 -42.42 -28.95 -22.29
CA LYS A 3 -43.74 -28.70 -21.71
C LYS A 3 -43.55 -28.22 -20.26
N SER A 4 -43.90 -26.97 -19.97
CA SER A 4 -43.93 -26.45 -18.60
C SER A 4 -44.95 -27.26 -17.79
N LYS A 5 -44.53 -27.76 -16.62
CA LYS A 5 -45.45 -28.50 -15.75
C LYS A 5 -46.53 -27.52 -15.25
N PRO A 6 -47.82 -27.88 -15.36
CA PRO A 6 -48.89 -27.03 -14.86
C PRO A 6 -48.79 -26.89 -13.34
N ILE A 7 -48.95 -25.67 -12.83
CA ILE A 7 -48.84 -25.35 -11.41
C ILE A 7 -50.19 -24.91 -10.86
N LYS A 8 -50.44 -25.17 -9.58
CA LYS A 8 -51.66 -24.75 -8.88
C LYS A 8 -51.29 -23.66 -7.88
N VAL A 9 -51.97 -22.52 -7.95
CA VAL A 9 -51.76 -21.36 -7.08
C VAL A 9 -53.14 -20.84 -6.67
N PHE A 10 -53.44 -20.77 -5.37
CA PHE A 10 -54.77 -20.43 -4.82
C PHE A 10 -55.95 -21.18 -5.43
N GLY A 11 -55.82 -22.50 -5.62
CA GLY A 11 -56.91 -23.30 -6.18
C GLY A 11 -57.01 -23.25 -7.71
N LYS A 12 -56.45 -22.25 -8.39
CA LYS A 12 -56.44 -22.12 -9.86
C LYS A 12 -55.22 -22.81 -10.48
N LYS A 13 -55.45 -23.52 -11.58
CA LYS A 13 -54.37 -24.18 -12.36
C LYS A 13 -53.89 -23.24 -13.46
N TYR A 14 -52.58 -23.05 -13.54
CA TYR A 14 -51.90 -22.27 -14.57
C TYR A 14 -51.00 -23.18 -15.42
N PRO A 15 -50.91 -22.95 -16.75
CA PRO A 15 -50.05 -23.76 -17.63
C PRO A 15 -48.55 -23.62 -17.31
N SER A 16 -48.13 -22.47 -16.78
CA SER A 16 -46.76 -22.21 -16.35
C SER A 16 -46.70 -21.17 -15.22
N ILE A 17 -45.51 -21.06 -14.61
CA ILE A 17 -45.20 -20.00 -13.64
C ILE A 17 -45.26 -18.60 -14.25
N ASN A 18 -44.96 -18.46 -15.54
CA ASN A 18 -45.03 -17.17 -16.22
C ASN A 18 -46.50 -16.75 -16.43
N ASP A 19 -47.37 -17.70 -16.80
CA ASP A 19 -48.81 -17.43 -16.95
C ASP A 19 -49.45 -17.06 -15.61
N ALA A 20 -49.01 -17.69 -14.52
CA ALA A 20 -49.42 -17.33 -13.17
C ALA A 20 -48.93 -15.93 -12.77
N ALA A 21 -47.68 -15.58 -13.12
CA ALA A 21 -47.12 -14.25 -12.87
C ALA A 21 -47.86 -13.15 -13.66
N ASP A 22 -48.20 -13.40 -14.92
CA ASP A 22 -48.93 -12.46 -15.76
C ASP A 22 -50.36 -12.23 -15.27
N ALA A 23 -51.07 -13.32 -14.95
CA ALA A 23 -52.43 -13.24 -14.40
C ALA A 23 -52.49 -12.47 -13.07
N LEU A 24 -51.42 -12.54 -12.26
CA LEU A 24 -51.28 -11.81 -11.00
C LEU A 24 -50.57 -10.46 -11.14
N LYS A 25 -50.28 -10.01 -12.37
CA LYS A 25 -49.57 -8.76 -12.68
C LYS A 25 -48.24 -8.60 -11.92
N LYS A 26 -47.44 -9.67 -11.85
CA LYS A 26 -46.11 -9.70 -11.22
C LYS A 26 -44.99 -9.77 -12.25
N ASP A 27 -43.86 -9.14 -11.96
CA ASP A 27 -42.68 -9.19 -12.82
C ASP A 27 -42.12 -10.63 -12.89
N ARG A 28 -42.11 -11.21 -14.09
CA ARG A 28 -41.62 -12.56 -14.36
C ARG A 28 -40.18 -12.77 -13.85
N LYS A 29 -39.29 -11.79 -14.01
CA LYS A 29 -37.89 -11.88 -13.55
C LYS A 29 -37.81 -11.95 -12.03
N LEU A 30 -38.64 -11.17 -11.34
CA LEU A 30 -38.71 -11.17 -9.87
C LEU A 30 -39.20 -12.54 -9.34
N VAL A 31 -40.21 -13.13 -9.99
CA VAL A 31 -40.77 -14.44 -9.61
C VAL A 31 -39.73 -15.55 -9.80
N HIS A 32 -39.02 -15.60 -10.94
CA HIS A 32 -37.96 -16.58 -11.17
C HIS A 32 -36.79 -16.43 -10.19
N MET A 33 -36.39 -15.20 -9.88
CA MET A 33 -35.36 -14.92 -8.89
C MET A 33 -35.77 -15.42 -7.49
N ARG A 34 -37.04 -15.21 -7.09
CA ARG A 34 -37.56 -15.69 -5.79
C ARG A 34 -37.58 -17.21 -5.71
N LEU A 35 -38.01 -17.89 -6.79
CA LEU A 35 -37.97 -19.34 -6.87
C LEU A 35 -36.53 -19.89 -6.82
N PHE A 36 -35.58 -19.22 -7.49
CA PHE A 36 -34.16 -19.57 -7.41
C PHE A 36 -33.60 -19.43 -5.99
N LEU A 37 -34.10 -18.46 -5.22
CA LEU A 37 -33.78 -18.25 -3.81
C LEU A 37 -34.55 -19.18 -2.85
N GLY A 38 -35.25 -20.20 -3.37
CA GLY A 38 -35.92 -21.23 -2.57
C GLY A 38 -37.29 -20.83 -2.01
N TRP A 39 -37.90 -19.74 -2.50
CA TRP A 39 -39.24 -19.35 -2.07
C TRP A 39 -40.29 -20.33 -2.59
N SER A 40 -41.37 -20.54 -1.82
CA SER A 40 -42.50 -21.33 -2.31
C SER A 40 -43.16 -20.63 -3.51
N ILE A 41 -43.82 -21.40 -4.39
CA ILE A 41 -44.50 -20.84 -5.58
C ILE A 41 -45.53 -19.79 -5.18
N GLU A 42 -46.26 -20.03 -4.09
CA GLU A 42 -47.27 -19.10 -3.57
C GLU A 42 -46.63 -17.82 -3.02
N ASP A 43 -45.55 -17.95 -2.25
CA ASP A 43 -44.82 -16.80 -1.71
C ASP A 43 -44.16 -15.96 -2.79
N ALA A 44 -43.58 -16.62 -3.80
CA ALA A 44 -42.92 -15.95 -4.92
C ALA A 44 -43.88 -15.03 -5.69
N LEU A 45 -45.14 -15.45 -5.82
CA LEU A 45 -46.19 -14.76 -6.55
C LEU A 45 -46.99 -13.75 -5.71
N THR A 46 -47.03 -13.88 -4.38
CA THR A 46 -47.93 -13.05 -3.55
C THR A 46 -47.24 -12.06 -2.64
N LYS A 47 -46.07 -12.39 -2.08
CA LYS A 47 -45.42 -11.50 -1.12
C LYS A 47 -45.04 -10.18 -1.81
N PRO A 48 -45.37 -9.02 -1.21
CA PRO A 48 -45.08 -7.70 -1.78
C PRO A 48 -43.58 -7.55 -2.05
N ASN A 49 -43.21 -6.67 -2.97
CA ASN A 49 -41.81 -6.41 -3.28
C ASN A 49 -41.19 -5.67 -2.09
N GLN A 50 -40.49 -6.38 -1.20
CA GLN A 50 -39.71 -5.75 -0.15
C GLN A 50 -38.50 -5.05 -0.77
N ARG A 51 -38.70 -3.81 -1.22
CA ARG A 51 -37.65 -2.81 -1.39
C ARG A 51 -37.84 -1.69 -0.36
N CYS A 52 -37.79 -2.05 0.91
CA CYS A 52 -37.48 -1.10 1.97
C CYS A 52 -36.37 -1.73 2.78
N ASN A 53 -35.13 -1.41 2.44
CA ASN A 53 -34.08 -1.51 3.44
C ASN A 53 -34.29 -0.25 4.29
N SER A 54 -34.93 -0.39 5.44
CA SER A 54 -34.88 0.68 6.43
C SER A 54 -33.42 0.99 6.73
N VAL A 55 -33.14 2.25 6.97
CA VAL A 55 -31.79 2.75 7.25
C VAL A 55 -31.84 3.55 8.52
N LYS A 56 -30.87 3.33 9.41
CA LYS A 56 -30.75 4.11 10.63
C LYS A 56 -29.68 5.19 10.45
N ALA A 57 -29.92 6.36 11.03
CA ALA A 57 -28.94 7.43 11.16
C ALA A 57 -29.31 8.32 12.33
N PHE A 58 -28.33 8.77 13.11
CA PHE A 58 -28.51 9.63 14.29
C PHE A 58 -29.46 9.03 15.34
N GLY A 59 -29.50 7.70 15.45
CA GLY A 59 -30.42 7.00 16.35
C GLY A 59 -31.88 6.92 15.87
N GLU A 60 -32.20 7.45 14.68
CA GLU A 60 -33.53 7.39 14.08
C GLU A 60 -33.61 6.35 12.96
N GLU A 61 -34.75 5.67 12.83
CA GLU A 61 -34.98 4.69 11.76
C GLU A 61 -35.83 5.28 10.62
N PHE A 62 -35.24 5.38 9.44
CA PHE A 62 -35.89 5.86 8.23
C PHE A 62 -36.34 4.68 7.37
N LYS A 63 -37.54 4.77 6.76
CA LYS A 63 -38.04 3.68 5.88
C LYS A 63 -37.13 3.43 4.68
N ASN A 64 -36.43 4.46 4.19
CA ASN A 64 -35.39 4.34 3.18
C ASN A 64 -34.50 5.59 3.15
N LEU A 65 -33.36 5.47 2.46
CA LEU A 65 -32.37 6.53 2.28
C LEU A 65 -32.94 7.85 1.70
N SER A 66 -33.97 7.78 0.84
CA SER A 66 -34.54 8.98 0.23
C SER A 66 -35.38 9.78 1.22
N ILE A 67 -36.03 9.10 2.18
CA ILE A 67 -36.77 9.76 3.26
C ILE A 67 -35.76 10.40 4.23
N ALA A 68 -34.70 9.66 4.60
CA ALA A 68 -33.62 10.23 5.41
C ALA A 68 -33.01 11.48 4.75
N ALA A 69 -32.74 11.46 3.44
CA ALA A 69 -32.24 12.64 2.74
C ALA A 69 -33.22 13.83 2.76
N LYS A 70 -34.52 13.58 2.60
CA LYS A 70 -35.55 14.63 2.59
C LYS A 70 -35.74 15.29 3.95
N GLU A 71 -35.70 14.51 5.03
CA GLU A 71 -35.84 15.02 6.41
C GLU A 71 -34.77 16.08 6.71
N TYR A 72 -33.54 15.84 6.24
CA TYR A 72 -32.41 16.75 6.39
C TYR A 72 -32.35 17.82 5.28
N SER A 73 -33.40 17.96 4.46
CA SER A 73 -33.48 18.91 3.34
C SER A 73 -32.38 18.74 2.28
N LEU A 74 -31.96 17.51 2.00
CA LEU A 74 -30.87 17.18 1.07
C LEU A 74 -31.37 16.44 -0.18
N ASP A 75 -30.64 16.58 -1.28
CA ASP A 75 -30.90 15.82 -2.51
C ASP A 75 -30.65 14.31 -2.30
N PRO A 76 -31.67 13.44 -2.50
CA PRO A 76 -31.54 12.00 -2.29
C PRO A 76 -30.49 11.31 -3.14
N GLU A 77 -30.19 11.79 -4.35
CA GLU A 77 -29.19 11.21 -5.24
C GLU A 77 -27.77 11.56 -4.82
N ILE A 78 -27.55 12.79 -4.32
CA ILE A 78 -26.26 13.19 -3.74
C ILE A 78 -25.94 12.31 -2.53
N VAL A 79 -26.90 12.16 -1.61
CA VAL A 79 -26.78 11.32 -0.41
C VAL A 79 -26.55 9.86 -0.82
N ARG A 80 -27.30 9.32 -1.79
CA ARG A 80 -27.14 7.94 -2.31
C ARG A 80 -25.77 7.66 -2.89
N ARG A 81 -25.26 8.56 -3.73
CA ARG A 81 -23.94 8.41 -4.36
C ARG A 81 -22.83 8.41 -3.31
N LYS A 82 -22.97 9.26 -2.29
CA LYS A 82 -22.00 9.39 -1.19
C LYS A 82 -22.08 8.20 -0.24
N TYR A 83 -23.27 7.80 0.18
CA TYR A 83 -23.56 6.60 0.96
C TYR A 83 -22.93 5.36 0.32
N LYS A 84 -23.24 5.07 -0.95
CA LYS A 84 -22.66 3.93 -1.68
C LYS A 84 -21.12 3.96 -1.71
N ARG A 85 -20.53 5.14 -1.87
CA ARG A 85 -19.07 5.33 -1.87
C ARG A 85 -18.46 5.08 -0.48
N LEU A 86 -19.14 5.48 0.58
CA LEU A 86 -18.69 5.27 1.97
C LEU A 86 -18.82 3.80 2.35
N VAL A 87 -19.95 3.15 2.07
CA VAL A 87 -20.10 1.70 2.28
C VAL A 87 -19.03 0.90 1.52
N LYS A 88 -18.74 1.25 0.26
CA LYS A 88 -17.64 0.61 -0.51
C LYS A 88 -16.25 0.81 0.11
N LYS A 89 -16.06 1.85 0.91
CA LYS A 89 -14.82 2.12 1.66
C LYS A 89 -14.79 1.43 3.02
N GLY A 90 -15.79 0.60 3.33
CA GLY A 90 -15.89 -0.13 4.60
C GLY A 90 -16.43 0.70 5.76
N TYR A 91 -17.26 1.72 5.50
CA TYR A 91 -18.04 2.37 6.55
C TYR A 91 -19.26 1.50 6.91
N LEU A 92 -19.64 1.46 8.20
CA LEU A 92 -20.91 0.88 8.62
C LEU A 92 -22.06 1.63 7.96
N THR A 93 -23.18 0.95 7.68
CA THR A 93 -24.29 1.53 6.92
C THR A 93 -24.84 2.79 7.59
N GLU A 94 -24.98 2.76 8.92
CA GLU A 94 -25.58 3.87 9.68
C GLU A 94 -24.65 5.09 9.68
N GLU A 95 -23.39 4.92 10.04
CA GLU A 95 -22.37 5.98 9.95
C GLU A 95 -22.17 6.50 8.52
N ALA A 96 -22.24 5.62 7.51
CA ALA A 96 -22.13 6.03 6.11
C ALA A 96 -23.28 6.94 5.70
N LEU A 97 -24.47 6.75 6.29
CA LEU A 97 -25.62 7.59 6.08
C LEU A 97 -25.50 8.90 6.88
N GLU A 98 -25.16 8.85 8.16
CA GLU A 98 -24.89 10.03 8.98
C GLU A 98 -23.85 10.94 8.31
N MET A 99 -22.74 10.37 7.84
CA MET A 99 -21.70 11.07 7.10
C MET A 99 -22.17 11.58 5.74
N ALA A 100 -23.12 10.89 5.10
CA ALA A 100 -23.71 11.38 3.87
C ALA A 100 -24.58 12.62 4.13
N LEU A 101 -25.33 12.62 5.24
CA LEU A 101 -26.27 13.67 5.67
C LEU A 101 -25.56 14.90 6.27
N LEU A 102 -24.59 14.74 7.18
CA LEU A 102 -23.89 15.87 7.83
C LEU A 102 -22.97 16.66 6.89
N ASN A 103 -22.27 15.98 5.99
CA ASN A 103 -21.17 16.59 5.23
C ASN A 103 -21.61 17.13 3.86
N LEU A 104 -22.68 17.93 3.79
CA LEU A 104 -23.15 18.45 2.50
C LEU A 104 -22.52 19.76 2.04
N ASP A 105 -21.50 20.28 2.74
CA ASP A 105 -20.94 21.60 2.40
C ASP A 105 -19.61 21.64 1.63
N LEU A 106 -19.12 20.52 1.08
CA LEU A 106 -17.80 20.50 0.40
C LEU A 106 -17.77 19.85 -0.99
N SER A 107 -18.93 19.69 -1.65
CA SER A 107 -18.97 19.30 -3.07
C SER A 107 -19.05 20.46 -4.04
N LEU A 108 -19.02 21.71 -3.58
CA LEU A 108 -18.70 22.83 -4.46
C LEU A 108 -17.22 22.67 -4.84
N SER A 109 -17.04 22.10 -6.02
CA SER A 109 -15.80 22.12 -6.76
C SER A 109 -15.08 23.44 -6.53
N LYS A 110 -13.84 23.36 -6.04
CA LYS A 110 -13.04 24.58 -5.86
C LYS A 110 -13.00 25.32 -7.19
N PRO A 111 -13.40 26.60 -7.21
CA PRO A 111 -13.29 27.40 -8.41
C PRO A 111 -11.83 27.45 -8.85
N ILE A 112 -11.60 27.51 -10.15
CA ILE A 112 -10.26 27.57 -10.72
C ILE A 112 -10.21 28.75 -11.68
N THR A 113 -9.22 29.60 -11.48
CA THR A 113 -8.95 30.71 -12.40
C THR A 113 -8.03 30.21 -13.50
N ILE A 114 -8.39 30.45 -14.76
CA ILE A 114 -7.57 30.16 -15.93
C ILE A 114 -7.63 31.39 -16.84
N PHE A 115 -6.48 31.99 -17.14
CA PHE A 115 -6.39 33.25 -17.90
C PHE A 115 -7.26 34.38 -17.32
N GLY A 116 -7.38 34.46 -15.99
CA GLY A 116 -8.19 35.47 -15.31
C GLY A 116 -9.70 35.19 -15.26
N GLU A 117 -10.19 34.17 -15.97
CA GLU A 117 -11.59 33.73 -15.87
C GLU A 117 -11.77 32.72 -14.75
N VAL A 118 -12.76 32.95 -13.87
CA VAL A 118 -13.08 32.06 -12.75
C VAL A 118 -14.10 31.02 -13.19
N TYR A 119 -13.67 29.77 -13.28
CA TYR A 119 -14.57 28.65 -13.55
C TYR A 119 -15.09 28.07 -12.24
N PRO A 120 -16.40 27.75 -12.13
CA PRO A 120 -16.99 27.21 -10.91
C PRO A 120 -16.45 25.83 -10.56
N SER A 121 -15.81 25.15 -11.51
CA SER A 121 -15.18 23.86 -11.28
C SER A 121 -14.07 23.57 -12.29
N ARG A 122 -13.14 22.71 -11.89
CA ARG A 122 -12.19 22.08 -12.83
C ARG A 122 -12.86 21.27 -13.94
N VAL A 123 -14.13 20.88 -13.76
CA VAL A 123 -14.90 20.16 -14.79
C VAL A 123 -15.39 21.15 -15.84
N ALA A 124 -16.00 22.24 -15.41
CA ALA A 124 -16.46 23.34 -16.26
C ALA A 124 -15.30 23.93 -17.07
N ALA A 125 -14.14 24.12 -16.44
CA ALA A 125 -12.92 24.52 -17.14
C ALA A 125 -12.50 23.48 -18.21
N ALA A 126 -12.43 22.19 -17.86
CA ALA A 126 -12.01 21.16 -18.82
C ALA A 126 -12.95 21.03 -20.02
N GLU A 127 -14.26 21.19 -19.80
CA GLU A 127 -15.28 21.20 -20.86
C GLU A 127 -15.14 22.43 -21.77
N HIS A 128 -14.94 23.62 -21.18
CA HIS A 128 -14.73 24.85 -21.93
C HIS A 128 -13.52 24.76 -22.87
N TYR A 129 -12.36 24.31 -22.34
CA TYR A 129 -11.13 24.13 -23.11
C TYR A 129 -11.09 22.82 -23.93
N LYS A 130 -12.18 22.05 -23.96
CA LYS A 130 -12.31 20.77 -24.70
C LYS A 130 -11.17 19.78 -24.44
N ILE A 131 -10.67 19.74 -23.21
CA ILE A 131 -9.60 18.82 -22.78
C ILE A 131 -10.19 17.68 -21.96
N ASN A 132 -9.64 16.46 -22.14
CA ASN A 132 -10.03 15.35 -21.27
C ASN A 132 -9.73 15.68 -19.80
N LEU A 133 -10.76 15.63 -18.95
CA LEU A 133 -10.67 15.95 -17.52
C LEU A 133 -9.56 15.19 -16.78
N ARG A 134 -9.27 13.94 -17.18
CA ARG A 134 -8.19 13.14 -16.59
C ARG A 134 -6.82 13.70 -16.95
N THR A 135 -6.65 14.16 -18.19
CA THR A 135 -5.44 14.82 -18.68
C THR A 135 -5.25 16.17 -17.98
N PHE A 136 -6.30 16.99 -17.95
CA PHE A 136 -6.27 18.30 -17.28
C PHE A 136 -5.88 18.18 -15.79
N ARG A 137 -6.53 17.27 -15.05
CA ARG A 137 -6.18 16.98 -13.65
C ARG A 137 -4.77 16.41 -13.49
N GLY A 138 -4.33 15.59 -14.45
CA GLY A 138 -2.99 15.02 -14.44
C GLY A 138 -1.89 16.07 -14.63
N ARG A 139 -2.11 17.06 -15.50
CA ARG A 139 -1.20 18.18 -15.74
C ARG A 139 -1.09 19.10 -14.52
N LEU A 140 -2.22 19.51 -13.96
CA LEU A 140 -2.25 20.28 -12.71
C LEU A 140 -1.52 19.56 -11.57
N ARG A 141 -1.65 18.23 -11.48
CA ARG A 141 -0.95 17.44 -10.46
C ARG A 141 0.57 17.45 -10.66
N LYS A 142 1.04 17.49 -11.90
CA LYS A 142 2.46 17.59 -12.26
C LYS A 142 3.02 19.02 -12.15
N GLY A 143 2.32 19.92 -11.46
CA GLY A 143 2.73 21.31 -11.27
C GLY A 143 2.53 22.24 -12.47
N TRP A 144 1.75 21.83 -13.48
CA TRP A 144 1.45 22.72 -14.61
C TRP A 144 0.54 23.86 -14.14
N THR A 145 0.77 25.07 -14.65
CA THR A 145 -0.14 26.19 -14.42
C THR A 145 -1.54 25.85 -14.96
N PRO A 146 -2.62 26.41 -14.40
CA PRO A 146 -3.97 26.19 -14.93
C PRO A 146 -4.10 26.49 -16.42
N GLU A 147 -3.40 27.51 -16.90
CA GLU A 147 -3.30 27.94 -18.28
C GLU A 147 -2.65 26.85 -19.15
N ASP A 148 -1.46 26.38 -18.75
CA ASP A 148 -0.70 25.37 -19.47
C ASP A 148 -1.43 24.02 -19.45
N ALA A 149 -2.03 23.67 -18.31
CA ALA A 149 -2.78 22.45 -18.15
C ALA A 149 -3.95 22.39 -19.14
N ALA A 150 -4.62 23.52 -19.38
CA ALA A 150 -5.77 23.64 -20.27
C ALA A 150 -5.37 23.64 -21.75
N THR A 151 -4.25 24.28 -22.11
CA THR A 151 -3.97 24.67 -23.51
C THR A 151 -2.81 23.94 -24.17
N LYS A 152 -1.71 23.65 -23.44
CA LYS A 152 -0.52 23.06 -24.06
C LYS A 152 -0.79 21.62 -24.52
N THR A 153 -0.61 21.33 -25.81
CA THR A 153 -0.56 19.95 -26.32
C THR A 153 0.84 19.39 -26.04
N VAL A 154 0.94 18.18 -25.49
CA VAL A 154 2.24 17.53 -25.32
C VAL A 154 2.59 16.93 -26.69
N ALA A 155 3.25 17.72 -27.54
CA ALA A 155 3.95 17.17 -28.69
C ALA A 155 5.16 16.39 -28.15
N SER A 156 5.15 15.07 -28.27
CA SER A 156 6.37 14.29 -28.10
C SER A 156 7.08 14.27 -29.46
N ASP A 157 7.86 15.31 -29.75
CA ASP A 157 8.77 15.34 -30.91
C ASP A 157 9.99 14.42 -30.67
N VAL A 158 9.74 13.20 -30.21
CA VAL A 158 10.78 12.17 -30.14
C VAL A 158 10.62 11.30 -31.37
N THR A 159 11.11 11.83 -32.49
CA THR A 159 11.32 11.05 -33.70
C THR A 159 12.48 10.10 -33.47
N ILE A 160 12.29 8.83 -33.81
CA ILE A 160 13.29 7.78 -33.68
C ILE A 160 13.81 7.48 -35.07
N GLU A 161 15.10 7.71 -35.31
CA GLU A 161 15.73 7.42 -36.59
C GLU A 161 16.40 6.05 -36.58
N VAL A 162 16.03 5.22 -37.55
CA VAL A 162 16.62 3.89 -37.76
C VAL A 162 16.77 3.67 -39.27
N ASP A 163 17.99 3.35 -39.71
CA ASP A 163 18.33 3.07 -41.12
C ASP A 163 17.89 4.17 -42.11
N GLY A 164 17.96 5.44 -41.69
CA GLY A 164 17.56 6.59 -42.50
C GLY A 164 16.04 6.84 -42.56
N LEU A 165 15.24 6.06 -41.83
CA LEU A 165 13.81 6.25 -41.68
C LEU A 165 13.49 6.87 -40.32
N SER A 166 12.61 7.87 -40.31
CA SER A 166 12.16 8.56 -39.10
C SER A 166 10.79 8.04 -38.67
N PHE A 167 10.69 7.58 -37.42
CA PHE A 167 9.47 7.04 -36.84
C PHE A 167 8.92 7.96 -35.75
N PRO A 168 7.61 8.28 -35.75
CA PRO A 168 7.00 9.18 -34.77
C PRO A 168 6.84 8.54 -33.38
N SER A 169 7.07 7.23 -33.24
CA SER A 169 7.01 6.54 -31.96
C SER A 169 7.69 5.16 -32.00
N ILE A 170 8.01 4.62 -30.82
CA ILE A 170 8.48 3.23 -30.65
C ILE A 170 7.45 2.23 -31.21
N ALA A 171 6.16 2.55 -31.13
CA ALA A 171 5.10 1.71 -31.69
C ALA A 171 5.15 1.67 -33.22
N ALA A 172 5.31 2.82 -33.87
CA ALA A 172 5.46 2.91 -35.32
C ALA A 172 6.71 2.15 -35.81
N LEU A 173 7.84 2.30 -35.10
CA LEU A 173 9.07 1.54 -35.34
C LEU A 173 8.81 0.02 -35.23
N ALA A 174 8.19 -0.43 -34.14
CA ALA A 174 7.92 -1.85 -33.91
C ALA A 174 6.99 -2.45 -34.97
N THR A 175 5.96 -1.71 -35.39
CA THR A 175 5.04 -2.13 -36.46
C THR A 175 5.75 -2.24 -37.81
N HIS A 176 6.60 -1.28 -38.17
CA HIS A 176 7.33 -1.28 -39.44
C HIS A 176 8.26 -2.49 -39.57
N TYR A 177 9.06 -2.75 -38.52
CA TYR A 177 9.98 -3.88 -38.47
C TYR A 177 9.33 -5.21 -38.04
N LYS A 178 8.01 -5.23 -37.82
CA LYS A 178 7.22 -6.41 -37.41
C LYS A 178 7.75 -7.10 -36.13
N VAL A 179 8.23 -6.32 -35.17
CA VAL A 179 8.70 -6.80 -33.86
C VAL A 179 7.66 -6.49 -32.79
N GLU A 180 7.54 -7.33 -31.75
CA GLU A 180 6.61 -7.08 -30.66
C GLU A 180 6.94 -5.75 -29.94
N TYR A 181 5.98 -4.82 -29.91
CA TYR A 181 6.13 -3.51 -29.26
C TYR A 181 6.69 -3.60 -27.84
N LYS A 182 6.20 -4.54 -27.02
CA LYS A 182 6.65 -4.68 -25.62
C LYS A 182 8.13 -5.03 -25.52
N LEU A 183 8.65 -5.84 -26.44
CA LEU A 183 10.05 -6.23 -26.48
C LEU A 183 10.94 -5.03 -26.82
N VAL A 184 10.61 -4.30 -27.89
CA VAL A 184 11.35 -3.11 -28.33
C VAL A 184 11.29 -2.01 -27.26
N HIS A 185 10.11 -1.77 -26.68
CA HIS A 185 9.92 -0.81 -25.59
C HIS A 185 10.81 -1.14 -24.38
N ARG A 186 10.88 -2.41 -23.95
CA ARG A 186 11.73 -2.83 -22.83
C ARG A 186 13.22 -2.70 -23.16
N ARG A 187 13.65 -3.09 -24.35
CA ARG A 187 15.06 -2.98 -24.79
C ARG A 187 15.53 -1.52 -24.79
N ILE A 188 14.72 -0.60 -25.30
CA ILE A 188 15.07 0.83 -25.34
C ILE A 188 14.94 1.48 -23.95
N ARG A 189 13.80 1.31 -23.26
CA ARG A 189 13.53 2.06 -22.02
C ARG A 189 14.25 1.50 -20.80
N THR A 190 14.29 0.17 -20.67
CA THR A 190 14.85 -0.53 -19.50
C THR A 190 16.32 -0.86 -19.72
N TYR A 191 16.67 -1.47 -20.86
CA TYR A 191 18.04 -1.94 -21.12
C TYR A 191 18.91 -0.91 -21.84
N LYS A 192 18.35 0.26 -22.20
CA LYS A 192 19.06 1.38 -22.83
C LYS A 192 19.76 1.03 -24.15
N TRP A 193 19.23 0.07 -24.90
CA TRP A 193 19.77 -0.32 -26.21
C TRP A 193 19.49 0.75 -27.26
N ALA A 194 20.36 0.83 -28.27
CA ALA A 194 20.10 1.67 -29.43
C ALA A 194 18.84 1.18 -30.17
N PRO A 195 18.02 2.07 -30.78
CA PRO A 195 16.79 1.67 -31.46
C PRO A 195 17.00 0.58 -32.53
N LYS A 196 18.12 0.66 -33.28
CA LYS A 196 18.52 -0.36 -34.28
C LYS A 196 18.85 -1.72 -33.67
N GLU A 197 19.51 -1.75 -32.51
CA GLU A 197 19.82 -2.99 -31.80
C GLU A 197 18.57 -3.61 -31.16
N ALA A 198 17.66 -2.74 -30.70
CA ALA A 198 16.42 -3.15 -30.06
C ALA A 198 15.50 -3.96 -30.98
N ILE A 199 15.56 -3.71 -32.29
CA ILE A 199 14.79 -4.42 -33.32
C ILE A 199 15.53 -5.63 -33.91
N THR A 200 16.87 -5.65 -33.93
CA THR A 200 17.64 -6.65 -34.71
C THR A 200 18.10 -7.86 -33.91
N LEU A 201 18.48 -7.72 -32.65
CA LEU A 201 19.13 -8.83 -31.94
C LEU A 201 18.10 -9.89 -31.48
N PRO A 202 18.27 -11.19 -31.81
CA PRO A 202 17.46 -12.25 -31.24
C PRO A 202 17.72 -12.39 -29.73
N LYS A 203 16.82 -13.10 -29.04
CA LYS A 203 17.01 -13.50 -27.63
C LYS A 203 18.37 -14.17 -27.52
N GLN A 204 19.32 -13.64 -26.75
CA GLN A 204 20.56 -14.37 -26.48
C GLN A 204 20.20 -15.64 -25.69
N ILE A 205 20.12 -16.75 -26.42
CA ILE A 205 20.07 -18.09 -25.87
C ILE A 205 21.47 -18.33 -25.31
N GLY A 206 21.58 -18.93 -24.12
CA GLY A 206 22.81 -19.00 -23.33
C GLY A 206 24.05 -19.43 -24.13
N ARG A 207 25.23 -18.96 -23.69
CA ARG A 207 26.51 -19.29 -24.32
C ARG A 207 26.71 -20.81 -24.37
N THR A 208 26.88 -21.37 -25.57
CA THR A 208 27.20 -22.79 -25.79
C THR A 208 28.57 -23.11 -25.20
N ILE A 209 28.68 -24.25 -24.51
CA ILE A 209 29.90 -24.70 -23.81
C ILE A 209 30.38 -26.02 -24.41
N LEU A 210 31.68 -26.14 -24.61
CA LEU A 210 32.34 -27.40 -24.94
C LEU A 210 32.93 -27.99 -23.66
N LEU A 211 32.48 -29.19 -23.28
CA LEU A 211 32.96 -29.93 -22.12
C LEU A 211 33.26 -31.37 -22.56
N ASN A 212 34.51 -31.82 -22.41
CA ASN A 212 34.98 -33.17 -22.80
C ASN A 212 34.55 -33.59 -24.22
N GLY A 213 34.64 -32.66 -25.17
CA GLY A 213 34.25 -32.88 -26.57
C GLY A 213 32.73 -32.85 -26.85
N LYS A 214 31.88 -32.72 -25.84
CA LYS A 214 30.42 -32.57 -26.00
C LYS A 214 30.01 -31.09 -25.97
N LYS A 215 29.14 -30.68 -26.88
CA LYS A 215 28.57 -29.32 -26.93
C LYS A 215 27.27 -29.26 -26.13
N TYR A 216 27.20 -28.33 -25.19
CA TYR A 216 26.02 -28.06 -24.36
C TYR A 216 25.45 -26.68 -24.66
N PRO A 217 24.12 -26.51 -24.77
CA PRO A 217 23.49 -25.25 -25.13
C PRO A 217 23.53 -24.19 -24.02
N SER A 218 23.89 -24.55 -22.78
CA SER A 218 24.05 -23.60 -21.67
C SER A 218 24.82 -24.23 -20.50
N ILE A 219 25.28 -23.37 -19.57
CA ILE A 219 25.83 -23.80 -18.27
C ILE A 219 24.86 -24.72 -17.53
N ALA A 220 23.56 -24.41 -17.56
CA ALA A 220 22.54 -25.20 -16.89
C ALA A 220 22.41 -26.61 -17.51
N ALA A 221 22.44 -26.71 -18.84
CA ALA A 221 22.38 -28.00 -19.52
C ALA A 221 23.63 -28.87 -19.25
N ALA A 222 24.82 -28.24 -19.21
CA ALA A 222 26.05 -28.93 -18.82
C ALA A 222 25.96 -29.43 -17.37
N ALA A 223 25.56 -28.56 -16.43
CA ALA A 223 25.42 -28.86 -15.01
C ALA A 223 24.48 -30.05 -14.73
N ILE A 224 23.30 -30.05 -15.37
CA ILE A 224 22.33 -31.15 -15.28
C ILE A 224 22.94 -32.47 -15.76
N SER A 225 23.65 -32.44 -16.90
CA SER A 225 24.22 -33.66 -17.49
C SER A 225 25.34 -34.29 -16.66
N THR A 226 26.07 -33.47 -15.90
CA THR A 226 27.19 -33.88 -15.06
C THR A 226 26.80 -34.12 -13.60
N GLY A 227 25.53 -33.90 -13.23
CA GLY A 227 25.06 -34.06 -11.85
C GLY A 227 25.55 -32.98 -10.88
N VAL A 228 26.03 -31.84 -11.38
CA VAL A 228 26.46 -30.70 -10.56
C VAL A 228 25.33 -29.67 -10.47
N ALA A 229 25.04 -29.15 -9.29
CA ALA A 229 24.02 -28.11 -9.15
C ALA A 229 24.43 -26.84 -9.93
N GLN A 230 23.50 -26.22 -10.65
CA GLN A 230 23.77 -25.02 -11.47
C GLN A 230 24.43 -23.90 -10.66
N ALA A 231 23.96 -23.65 -9.43
CA ALA A 231 24.53 -22.63 -8.55
C ALA A 231 26.00 -22.93 -8.20
N THR A 232 26.33 -24.20 -7.95
CA THR A 232 27.70 -24.66 -7.69
C THR A 232 28.60 -24.44 -8.90
N ALA A 233 28.13 -24.77 -10.10
CA ALA A 233 28.88 -24.56 -11.33
C ALA A 233 29.16 -23.07 -11.57
N VAL A 234 28.18 -22.18 -11.32
CA VAL A 234 28.33 -20.72 -11.42
C VAL A 234 29.34 -20.20 -10.41
N TYR A 235 29.28 -20.65 -9.16
CA TYR A 235 30.24 -20.27 -8.13
C TYR A 235 31.67 -20.72 -8.48
N ARG A 236 31.85 -21.98 -8.86
CA ARG A 236 33.16 -22.53 -9.29
C ARG A 236 33.76 -21.74 -10.46
N LEU A 237 32.93 -21.35 -11.44
CA LEU A 237 33.35 -20.46 -12.53
C LEU A 237 33.76 -19.06 -12.03
N SER A 238 33.02 -18.46 -11.09
CA SER A 238 33.38 -17.14 -10.54
C SER A 238 34.67 -17.13 -9.73
N VAL A 239 35.05 -18.28 -9.15
CA VAL A 239 36.30 -18.48 -8.42
C VAL A 239 37.46 -18.81 -9.38
N GLY A 240 37.19 -18.97 -10.69
CA GLY A 240 38.21 -19.20 -11.72
C GLY A 240 38.58 -20.66 -11.95
N TRP A 241 37.73 -21.62 -11.55
CA TRP A 241 37.98 -23.04 -11.82
C TRP A 241 37.93 -23.34 -13.33
N THR A 242 38.72 -24.31 -13.78
CA THR A 242 38.68 -24.79 -15.17
C THR A 242 37.33 -25.43 -15.48
N LEU A 243 36.87 -25.33 -16.72
CA LEU A 243 35.55 -25.85 -17.14
C LEU A 243 35.38 -27.34 -16.78
N GLU A 244 36.42 -28.15 -16.95
CA GLU A 244 36.40 -29.57 -16.60
C GLU A 244 36.21 -29.79 -15.09
N LYS A 245 36.95 -29.05 -14.26
CA LYS A 245 36.85 -29.11 -12.80
C LYS A 245 35.54 -28.54 -12.27
N VAL A 246 34.96 -27.54 -12.94
CA VAL A 246 33.66 -26.93 -12.58
C VAL A 246 32.56 -27.98 -12.58
N PHE A 247 32.53 -28.83 -13.62
CA PHE A 247 31.47 -29.82 -13.84
C PHE A 247 31.83 -31.22 -13.32
N ASP A 248 32.92 -31.36 -12.58
CA ASP A 248 33.24 -32.61 -11.88
C ASP A 248 32.47 -32.69 -10.55
N PRO A 249 31.57 -33.68 -10.37
CA PRO A 249 30.81 -33.86 -9.13
C PRO A 249 31.69 -34.28 -7.95
N ASN A 250 32.85 -34.90 -8.20
CA ASN A 250 33.77 -35.39 -7.17
C ASN A 250 34.98 -34.48 -6.95
N ALA A 251 35.02 -33.31 -7.59
CA ALA A 251 36.13 -32.39 -7.43
C ALA A 251 36.34 -32.02 -5.95
N GLU A 252 37.55 -32.26 -5.46
CA GLU A 252 37.96 -31.83 -4.12
C GLU A 252 37.82 -30.32 -4.02
N VAL A 253 36.98 -29.90 -3.06
CA VAL A 253 36.71 -28.49 -2.82
C VAL A 253 37.71 -27.99 -1.80
N ASP A 254 38.88 -27.56 -2.28
CA ASP A 254 39.77 -26.79 -1.43
C ASP A 254 39.21 -25.36 -1.29
N ASN A 255 38.52 -25.12 -0.17
CA ASN A 255 38.00 -23.81 0.19
C ASN A 255 39.06 -22.94 0.90
N LYS A 256 40.32 -23.38 0.96
CA LYS A 256 41.41 -22.59 1.51
C LYS A 256 41.57 -21.33 0.69
N LYS A 257 41.45 -20.20 1.37
CA LYS A 257 41.70 -18.88 0.81
C LYS A 257 43.15 -18.54 1.10
N SER A 258 44.02 -18.88 0.16
CA SER A 258 45.41 -18.46 0.21
C SER A 258 45.50 -16.95 0.05
N ILE A 259 46.52 -16.37 0.65
CA ILE A 259 46.76 -14.93 0.62
C ILE A 259 48.27 -14.66 0.69
N GLU A 260 48.71 -13.68 -0.07
CA GLU A 260 50.06 -13.12 0.03
C GLU A 260 49.99 -11.88 0.91
N VAL A 261 50.90 -11.77 1.88
CA VAL A 261 51.03 -10.61 2.76
C VAL A 261 52.52 -10.31 2.90
N ASP A 262 52.94 -9.10 2.54
CA ASP A 262 54.35 -8.66 2.63
C ASP A 262 55.34 -9.55 1.85
N GLY A 263 54.89 -10.12 0.72
CA GLY A 263 55.70 -11.03 -0.09
C GLY A 263 55.76 -12.47 0.43
N GLU A 264 55.16 -12.77 1.57
CA GLU A 264 55.03 -14.14 2.10
C GLU A 264 53.68 -14.76 1.71
N TYR A 265 53.72 -16.02 1.27
CA TYR A 265 52.54 -16.78 0.87
C TYR A 265 51.99 -17.62 2.02
N PHE A 266 50.71 -17.42 2.35
CA PHE A 266 49.99 -18.19 3.36
C PHE A 266 48.90 -19.04 2.71
N GLU A 267 48.84 -20.31 3.11
CA GLU A 267 47.85 -21.27 2.58
C GLU A 267 46.40 -20.89 2.98
N THR A 268 46.24 -20.21 4.13
CA THR A 268 44.93 -19.75 4.62
C THR A 268 45.01 -18.37 5.26
N HIS A 269 43.91 -17.62 5.22
CA HIS A 269 43.77 -16.38 6.00
C HIS A 269 44.03 -16.58 7.50
N SER A 270 43.66 -17.74 8.07
CA SER A 270 43.93 -18.05 9.49
C SER A 270 45.42 -18.20 9.77
N TYR A 271 46.18 -18.82 8.86
CA TYR A 271 47.62 -18.95 9.00
C TYR A 271 48.32 -17.59 8.89
N ALA A 272 47.90 -16.75 7.92
CA ALA A 272 48.35 -15.37 7.82
C ALA A 272 48.03 -14.58 9.10
N ALA A 273 46.80 -14.62 9.58
CA ALA A 273 46.37 -13.88 10.77
C ALA A 273 47.21 -14.26 12.02
N ARG A 274 47.48 -15.56 12.24
CA ARG A 274 48.33 -16.02 13.34
C ARG A 274 49.79 -15.58 13.19
N ASN A 275 50.33 -15.59 11.97
CA ASN A 275 51.71 -15.15 11.71
C ASN A 275 51.91 -13.66 12.06
N PHE A 276 50.92 -12.82 11.76
CA PHE A 276 50.95 -11.39 12.09
C PHE A 276 50.28 -11.06 13.45
N GLU A 277 50.05 -12.05 14.31
CA GLU A 277 49.47 -11.88 15.66
C GLU A 277 48.14 -11.11 15.69
N ILE A 278 47.31 -11.29 14.66
CA ILE A 278 45.98 -10.67 14.56
C ILE A 278 44.90 -11.73 14.72
N GLU A 279 43.83 -11.36 15.43
CA GLU A 279 42.67 -12.22 15.55
C GLU A 279 42.08 -12.56 14.15
N GLU A 280 41.87 -13.83 13.87
CA GLU A 280 41.42 -14.33 12.56
C GLU A 280 40.14 -13.64 12.06
N ASN A 281 39.21 -13.37 12.98
CA ASN A 281 37.98 -12.63 12.69
C ASN A 281 38.25 -11.18 12.29
N THR A 282 39.18 -10.52 12.98
CA THR A 282 39.59 -9.15 12.69
C THR A 282 40.26 -9.06 11.33
N PHE A 283 41.23 -9.94 11.04
CA PHE A 283 41.88 -10.03 9.73
C PHE A 283 40.86 -10.27 8.60
N SER A 284 39.97 -11.25 8.79
CA SER A 284 38.90 -11.57 7.83
C SER A 284 37.85 -10.46 7.66
N MET A 285 37.56 -9.69 8.70
CA MET A 285 36.68 -8.51 8.61
C MET A 285 37.33 -7.37 7.83
N ARG A 286 38.62 -7.13 8.03
CA ARG A 286 39.39 -6.10 7.31
C ARG A 286 39.38 -6.39 5.80
N LEU A 287 39.70 -7.63 5.40
CA LEU A 287 39.62 -8.05 4.00
C LEU A 287 38.22 -7.90 3.39
N ARG A 288 37.16 -8.27 4.13
CA ARG A 288 35.77 -8.08 3.68
C ARG A 288 35.36 -6.62 3.51
N ARG A 289 36.06 -5.70 4.17
CA ARG A 289 35.90 -4.24 3.98
C ARG A 289 36.84 -3.69 2.91
N ASN A 290 37.38 -4.55 2.05
CA ASN A 290 38.32 -4.21 0.98
C ASN A 290 39.61 -3.55 1.48
N TRP A 291 40.09 -3.92 2.67
CA TRP A 291 41.44 -3.57 3.09
C TRP A 291 42.43 -4.42 2.28
N SER A 292 43.62 -3.87 1.99
CA SER A 292 44.70 -4.67 1.41
C SER A 292 45.16 -5.76 2.40
N PRO A 293 45.82 -6.84 1.93
CA PRO A 293 46.40 -7.86 2.81
C PRO A 293 47.34 -7.28 3.88
N GLU A 294 48.15 -6.29 3.51
CA GLU A 294 49.11 -5.60 4.40
C GLU A 294 48.39 -4.70 5.43
N GLN A 295 47.32 -4.03 5.03
CA GLN A 295 46.44 -3.29 5.96
C GLN A 295 45.71 -4.24 6.90
N ALA A 296 45.23 -5.37 6.38
CA ALA A 296 44.56 -6.39 7.17
C ALA A 296 45.50 -6.96 8.23
N ALA A 297 46.77 -7.15 7.86
CA ALA A 297 47.88 -7.60 8.70
C ALA A 297 48.46 -6.52 9.63
N GLY A 298 47.98 -5.27 9.55
CA GLY A 298 48.47 -4.19 10.40
C GLY A 298 49.89 -3.69 10.09
N LEU A 299 50.48 -4.11 8.97
CA LEU A 299 51.81 -3.68 8.52
C LEU A 299 51.81 -2.24 8.01
N ILE A 300 50.67 -1.82 7.44
CA ILE A 300 50.43 -0.44 7.01
C ILE A 300 49.17 0.12 7.68
N PRO A 301 49.10 1.44 7.90
CA PRO A 301 47.97 2.06 8.59
C PRO A 301 46.63 1.74 7.91
N PRO A 302 45.53 1.68 8.69
CA PRO A 302 44.19 1.50 8.16
C PRO A 302 43.89 2.47 7.02
N PRO A 303 43.10 2.06 5.99
CA PRO A 303 42.63 3.00 4.99
C PRO A 303 41.88 4.13 5.68
N GLU A 304 42.06 5.36 5.20
CA GLU A 304 41.35 6.53 5.74
C GLU A 304 39.85 6.26 5.72
N ASN A 305 39.29 6.02 6.91
CA ASN A 305 37.86 5.99 7.07
C ASN A 305 37.36 7.41 6.78
N LYS A 306 36.76 7.63 5.62
CA LYS A 306 35.81 8.73 5.44
C LYS A 306 34.62 8.47 6.37
N LYS A 307 34.80 8.77 7.67
CA LYS A 307 33.70 8.81 8.63
C LYS A 307 32.75 9.90 8.13
N GLY A 308 31.55 9.47 7.77
CA GLY A 308 30.55 10.31 7.13
C GLY A 308 30.70 10.25 5.62
N ALA A 309 29.80 9.50 4.97
CA ALA A 309 29.42 9.92 3.62
C ALA A 309 29.09 11.42 3.69
N PRO A 310 29.49 12.22 2.68
CA PRO A 310 29.12 13.63 2.65
C PRO A 310 27.62 13.74 2.95
N PRO A 311 27.20 14.68 3.81
CA PRO A 311 25.80 14.82 4.18
C PRO A 311 24.99 14.95 2.89
N ILE A 312 24.05 14.02 2.70
CA ILE A 312 23.10 14.02 1.59
C ILE A 312 22.50 15.42 1.54
N SER A 313 22.55 16.06 0.36
CA SER A 313 22.05 17.42 0.23
C SER A 313 20.54 17.44 0.50
N ALA A 314 20.01 18.59 0.94
CA ALA A 314 18.57 18.74 1.13
C ALA A 314 17.77 18.45 -0.15
N GLU A 315 18.36 18.74 -1.32
CA GLU A 315 17.79 18.46 -2.63
C GLU A 315 17.76 16.95 -2.91
N GLU A 316 18.85 16.24 -2.65
CA GLU A 316 18.91 14.79 -2.80
C GLU A 316 17.94 14.06 -1.84
N TYR A 317 17.73 14.58 -0.63
CA TYR A 317 16.68 14.08 0.26
C TYR A 317 15.29 14.24 -0.35
N ARG A 318 14.99 15.41 -0.93
CA ARG A 318 13.69 15.67 -1.56
C ARG A 318 13.44 14.76 -2.75
N ASP A 319 14.44 14.55 -3.61
CA ASP A 319 14.31 13.67 -4.77
C ASP A 319 13.99 12.23 -4.35
N ARG A 320 14.79 11.67 -3.43
CA ARG A 320 14.57 10.30 -2.92
C ARG A 320 13.21 10.16 -2.21
N LEU A 321 12.78 11.18 -1.48
CA LEU A 321 11.47 11.18 -0.83
C LEU A 321 10.32 11.28 -1.84
N TYR A 322 10.50 12.04 -2.92
CA TYR A 322 9.54 12.14 -4.01
C TYR A 322 9.43 10.84 -4.79
N GLU A 323 10.52 10.09 -5.00
CA GLU A 323 10.46 8.75 -5.60
C GLU A 323 9.58 7.78 -4.79
N ILE A 324 9.60 7.89 -3.47
CA ILE A 324 8.88 6.98 -2.56
C ILE A 324 7.42 7.42 -2.36
N HIS A 325 7.19 8.69 -2.08
CA HIS A 325 5.88 9.21 -1.67
C HIS A 325 5.13 9.92 -2.80
N GLY A 326 5.82 10.32 -3.87
CA GLY A 326 5.29 11.17 -4.93
C GLY A 326 4.65 12.43 -4.37
N ASP A 327 3.55 12.85 -4.99
CA ASP A 327 2.81 14.04 -4.56
C ASP A 327 2.02 13.85 -3.26
N ALA A 328 2.11 12.72 -2.57
CA ALA A 328 1.28 12.46 -1.37
C ALA A 328 1.76 13.22 -0.13
N LEU A 329 3.02 13.67 -0.14
CA LEU A 329 3.67 14.44 0.90
C LEU A 329 4.44 15.59 0.23
N ASP A 330 4.44 16.75 0.88
CA ASP A 330 5.13 17.95 0.47
C ASP A 330 6.26 18.24 1.47
N PHE A 331 7.46 18.39 0.93
CA PHE A 331 8.72 18.60 1.64
C PHE A 331 9.39 19.94 1.28
N SER A 332 8.67 20.83 0.58
CA SER A 332 9.20 22.10 0.08
C SER A 332 9.73 22.99 1.21
N GLU A 333 9.01 23.04 2.32
CA GLU A 333 9.36 23.82 3.52
C GLU A 333 10.20 23.02 4.54
N SER A 334 10.48 21.74 4.29
CA SER A 334 11.22 20.88 5.22
C SER A 334 12.71 21.20 5.25
N GLN A 335 13.27 21.33 6.45
CA GLN A 335 14.70 21.58 6.66
C GLN A 335 15.46 20.29 6.99
N PHE A 336 16.38 19.89 6.10
CA PHE A 336 17.14 18.65 6.25
C PHE A 336 18.52 18.92 6.86
N GLN A 337 18.72 18.54 8.12
CA GLN A 337 20.03 18.62 8.79
C GLN A 337 20.67 17.23 8.94
N ARG A 338 19.98 16.28 9.60
CA ARG A 338 20.42 14.89 9.74
C ARG A 338 19.26 13.93 9.50
N ALA A 339 19.61 12.67 9.21
CA ALA A 339 18.62 11.64 8.88
C ALA A 339 17.70 11.26 10.07
N GLN A 340 18.15 11.52 11.29
CA GLN A 340 17.46 11.23 12.54
C GLN A 340 16.69 12.43 13.11
N ASP A 341 16.95 13.63 12.60
CA ASP A 341 16.32 14.84 13.11
C ASP A 341 14.89 14.93 12.54
N PRO A 342 13.87 15.18 13.37
CA PRO A 342 12.51 15.37 12.89
C PRO A 342 12.41 16.58 11.96
N ILE A 343 11.70 16.40 10.85
CA ILE A 343 11.32 17.46 9.93
C ILE A 343 9.80 17.58 9.90
N ASP A 344 9.30 18.78 9.67
CA ASP A 344 7.88 18.99 9.42
C ASP A 344 7.55 18.60 7.98
N VAL A 345 6.53 17.76 7.82
CA VAL A 345 6.06 17.24 6.54
C VAL A 345 4.59 17.56 6.36
N ARG A 346 4.24 18.17 5.23
CA ARG A 346 2.85 18.48 4.90
C ARG A 346 2.22 17.33 4.12
N CYS A 347 1.06 16.83 4.53
CA CYS A 347 0.31 15.88 3.72
C CYS A 347 -0.65 16.58 2.77
N THR A 348 -0.53 16.27 1.48
CA THR A 348 -1.30 16.87 0.38
C THR A 348 -2.55 16.04 0.00
N LYS A 349 -2.75 14.87 0.60
CA LYS A 349 -3.88 14.00 0.25
C LYS A 349 -5.19 14.70 0.58
N SER A 350 -6.10 14.70 -0.40
CA SER A 350 -7.38 15.42 -0.39
C SER A 350 -8.32 15.18 0.79
N LYS A 351 -8.05 14.17 1.64
CA LYS A 351 -8.86 13.83 2.81
C LYS A 351 -8.51 14.63 4.07
N HIS A 352 -7.31 15.21 4.14
CA HIS A 352 -6.81 16.01 5.27
C HIS A 352 -5.64 16.90 4.80
N ASN A 353 -5.87 17.58 3.68
CA ASN A 353 -4.87 18.19 2.77
C ASN A 353 -4.12 19.43 3.30
N GLN A 354 -4.14 19.65 4.61
CA GLN A 354 -3.44 20.75 5.29
C GLN A 354 -2.80 20.29 6.62
N HIS A 355 -2.73 18.97 6.85
CA HIS A 355 -2.11 18.43 8.04
C HIS A 355 -0.58 18.38 7.88
N THR A 356 0.12 19.05 8.80
CA THR A 356 1.57 18.93 8.98
C THR A 356 1.87 17.99 10.16
N PHE A 357 2.90 17.16 10.03
CA PHE A 357 3.35 16.28 11.10
C PHE A 357 4.88 16.15 11.13
N PRO A 358 5.47 15.95 12.32
CA PRO A 358 6.90 15.70 12.45
C PRO A 358 7.24 14.27 12.02
N ALA A 359 8.28 14.11 11.21
CA ALA A 359 8.82 12.80 10.83
C ALA A 359 10.31 12.88 10.52
N THR A 360 11.08 11.83 10.83
CA THR A 360 12.52 11.80 10.52
C THR A 360 12.76 11.34 9.07
N PRO A 361 13.73 11.90 8.32
CA PRO A 361 14.05 11.49 6.95
C PRO A 361 14.30 9.98 6.79
N ASN A 362 14.99 9.34 7.74
CA ASN A 362 15.22 7.88 7.71
C ASN A 362 13.92 7.05 7.70
N ASN A 363 12.90 7.48 8.43
CA ASN A 363 11.62 6.77 8.47
C ASN A 363 10.83 7.00 7.18
N LEU A 364 10.88 8.22 6.64
CA LEU A 364 10.21 8.57 5.39
C LEU A 364 10.85 7.80 4.21
N LEU A 365 12.18 7.71 4.14
CA LEU A 365 12.91 6.93 3.14
C LEU A 365 12.64 5.41 3.23
N ARG A 366 12.15 4.91 4.37
CA ARG A 366 11.68 3.53 4.53
C ARG A 366 10.22 3.34 4.14
N GLY A 367 9.59 4.35 3.55
CA GLY A 367 8.20 4.32 3.11
C GLY A 367 7.17 4.62 4.21
N ARG A 368 7.56 5.07 5.41
CA ARG A 368 6.57 5.59 6.36
C ARG A 368 6.01 6.90 5.82
N GLY A 369 4.69 7.02 5.80
CA GLY A 369 4.00 8.22 5.34
C GLY A 369 3.17 8.88 6.44
N CYS A 370 2.18 9.68 6.04
CA CYS A 370 1.30 10.40 6.96
C CYS A 370 0.59 9.45 7.96
N PRO A 371 0.65 9.75 9.28
CA PRO A 371 0.00 8.92 10.29
C PRO A 371 -1.52 8.92 10.13
N ILE A 372 -2.15 10.03 9.74
CA ILE A 372 -3.60 10.08 9.47
C ILE A 372 -4.00 9.18 8.29
N CYS A 373 -3.19 9.17 7.23
CA CYS A 373 -3.45 8.31 6.08
C CYS A 373 -3.46 6.83 6.46
N LYS A 374 -2.55 6.43 7.35
CA LYS A 374 -2.32 5.03 7.75
C LYS A 374 -3.31 4.50 8.79
N MET A 375 -4.01 5.38 9.52
CA MET A 375 -5.03 5.00 10.50
C MET A 375 -6.01 3.94 9.96
N SER A 376 -6.46 3.06 10.84
CA SER A 376 -7.58 2.17 10.54
C SER A 376 -8.86 2.97 10.23
N MET A 377 -9.86 2.32 9.65
CA MET A 377 -11.15 2.97 9.42
C MET A 377 -11.85 3.32 10.74
N GLY A 378 -11.68 2.48 11.76
CA GLY A 378 -12.18 2.70 13.11
C GLY A 378 -11.59 3.94 13.75
N GLU A 379 -10.27 4.01 13.86
CA GLU A 379 -9.58 5.20 14.39
C GLU A 379 -10.00 6.49 13.65
N LYS A 380 -10.17 6.42 12.32
CA LYS A 380 -10.61 7.59 11.53
C LYS A 380 -12.03 8.04 11.89
N ARG A 381 -12.92 7.11 12.27
CA ARG A 381 -14.28 7.42 12.71
C ARG A 381 -14.23 8.02 14.11
N THR A 382 -13.46 7.43 15.03
CA THR A 382 -13.25 7.94 16.39
C THR A 382 -12.70 9.35 16.38
N ALA A 383 -11.61 9.60 15.66
CA ALA A 383 -11.02 10.93 15.52
C ALA A 383 -12.03 11.96 15.01
N ARG A 384 -12.79 11.61 13.96
CA ARG A 384 -13.79 12.52 13.40
C ARG A 384 -14.90 12.84 14.39
N TRP A 385 -15.40 11.84 15.13
CA TRP A 385 -16.44 12.06 16.13
C TRP A 385 -15.93 13.02 17.22
N LEU A 386 -14.69 12.84 17.68
CA LEU A 386 -14.06 13.76 18.65
C LEU A 386 -13.93 15.18 18.08
N GLU A 387 -13.46 15.33 16.85
CA GLU A 387 -13.34 16.62 16.15
C GLU A 387 -14.69 17.32 15.98
N GLN A 388 -15.75 16.58 15.61
CA GLN A 388 -17.10 17.12 15.43
C GLN A 388 -17.73 17.64 16.72
N ASN A 389 -17.29 17.10 17.85
CA ASN A 389 -17.72 17.50 19.18
C ASN A 389 -16.73 18.46 19.86
N ASN A 390 -15.79 19.04 19.09
CA ASN A 390 -14.78 19.99 19.58
C ASN A 390 -13.93 19.51 20.76
N LEU A 391 -13.77 18.19 20.93
CA LEU A 391 -13.00 17.63 22.04
C LEU A 391 -11.50 17.72 21.77
N ILE A 392 -10.73 18.14 22.78
CA ILE A 392 -9.28 18.15 22.72
C ILE A 392 -8.75 16.73 22.99
N TYR A 393 -7.94 16.19 22.09
CA TYR A 393 -7.35 14.85 22.26
C TYR A 393 -5.94 14.74 21.67
N LYS A 394 -5.21 13.73 22.16
CA LYS A 394 -3.90 13.29 21.68
C LYS A 394 -4.04 11.91 21.05
N ARG A 395 -3.26 11.65 20.00
CA ARG A 395 -3.25 10.36 19.28
C ARG A 395 -2.01 9.54 19.62
N GLU A 396 -2.10 8.22 19.44
CA GLU A 396 -1.01 7.26 19.70
C GLU A 396 -0.30 7.54 21.05
N TRP A 397 -1.10 7.83 22.08
CA TRP A 397 -0.61 8.33 23.35
C TRP A 397 0.18 7.25 24.10
N THR A 398 1.33 7.64 24.66
CA THR A 398 2.29 6.75 25.35
C THR A 398 2.62 7.21 26.77
N GLY A 399 1.89 8.20 27.31
CA GLY A 399 2.19 8.83 28.60
C GLY A 399 2.14 7.87 29.80
N HIS A 400 1.46 6.71 29.65
CA HIS A 400 1.44 5.65 30.65
C HIS A 400 2.79 4.92 30.84
N GLY A 401 3.74 5.05 29.91
CA GLY A 401 5.07 4.43 30.01
C GLY A 401 5.15 2.89 29.89
N LEU A 402 4.04 2.16 29.95
CA LEU A 402 3.99 0.70 29.76
C LEU A 402 4.78 0.20 28.53
N ARG A 403 5.53 -0.87 28.72
CA ARG A 403 6.32 -1.55 27.66
C ARG A 403 5.71 -2.89 27.26
N ALA A 404 5.80 -3.25 25.99
CA ALA A 404 5.29 -4.52 25.46
C ALA A 404 5.95 -5.72 26.16
N LYS A 405 5.20 -6.81 26.34
CA LYS A 405 5.68 -8.00 27.05
C LYS A 405 6.88 -8.66 26.35
N LYS A 406 6.71 -9.02 25.07
CA LYS A 406 7.72 -9.74 24.26
C LYS A 406 8.97 -8.91 23.97
N ASN A 407 8.84 -7.58 23.84
CA ASN A 407 9.97 -6.68 23.60
C ASN A 407 9.86 -5.40 24.44
N LYS A 408 10.63 -5.34 25.54
CA LYS A 408 10.61 -4.23 26.49
C LYS A 408 11.12 -2.90 25.93
N ARG A 409 11.77 -2.89 24.76
CA ARG A 409 12.15 -1.65 24.06
C ARG A 409 10.95 -0.94 23.42
N ILE A 410 9.83 -1.63 23.24
CA ILE A 410 8.63 -1.08 22.60
C ILE A 410 7.68 -0.54 23.66
N VAL A 411 7.33 0.74 23.55
CA VAL A 411 6.29 1.39 24.37
C VAL A 411 4.92 1.04 23.79
N LEU A 412 3.99 0.63 24.65
CA LEU A 412 2.60 0.44 24.26
C LEU A 412 1.98 1.80 23.92
N ARG A 413 1.06 1.81 22.97
CA ARG A 413 0.35 3.01 22.51
C ARG A 413 -1.13 2.81 22.71
N CYS A 414 -1.81 3.87 23.14
CA CYS A 414 -3.26 3.96 23.12
C CYS A 414 -3.72 4.86 21.97
N ASP A 415 -4.81 4.50 21.29
CA ASP A 415 -5.22 5.20 20.07
C ASP A 415 -5.51 6.69 20.31
N PHE A 416 -6.30 7.00 21.35
CA PHE A 416 -6.65 8.37 21.74
C PHE A 416 -6.58 8.60 23.25
N TYR A 417 -6.23 9.82 23.64
CA TYR A 417 -6.25 10.29 25.02
C TYR A 417 -6.81 11.71 25.09
N LEU A 418 -7.85 11.91 25.89
CA LEU A 418 -8.48 13.20 26.18
C LEU A 418 -7.96 13.66 27.55
N PRO A 419 -7.06 14.66 27.59
CA PRO A 419 -6.36 15.03 28.82
C PRO A 419 -7.30 15.63 29.88
N ASP A 420 -8.24 16.47 29.47
CA ASP A 420 -9.07 17.25 30.41
C ASP A 420 -10.03 16.34 31.18
N GLN A 421 -10.58 15.33 30.51
CA GLN A 421 -11.49 14.34 31.09
C GLN A 421 -10.78 13.10 31.63
N LYS A 422 -9.45 13.00 31.42
CA LYS A 422 -8.65 11.78 31.66
C LYS A 422 -9.30 10.53 31.05
N ILE A 423 -9.67 10.61 29.78
CA ILE A 423 -10.30 9.49 29.05
C ILE A 423 -9.29 8.91 28.07
N ILE A 424 -9.16 7.59 28.02
CA ILE A 424 -8.40 6.85 27.02
C ILE A 424 -9.40 6.09 26.14
N ILE A 425 -9.24 6.18 24.82
CA ILE A 425 -10.09 5.45 23.85
C ILE A 425 -9.21 4.55 23.01
N GLU A 426 -9.58 3.27 22.91
CA GLU A 426 -8.95 2.26 22.04
C GLU A 426 -9.98 1.72 21.04
N PHE A 427 -9.60 1.61 19.77
CA PHE A 427 -10.41 0.94 18.75
C PHE A 427 -9.85 -0.47 18.52
N ASP A 428 -10.57 -1.47 19.01
CA ASP A 428 -10.16 -2.86 18.94
C ASP A 428 -10.57 -3.48 17.61
N GLY A 429 -9.59 -3.62 16.71
CA GLY A 429 -9.74 -4.41 15.49
C GLY A 429 -10.04 -5.90 15.77
N GLN A 430 -10.51 -6.63 14.77
CA GLN A 430 -10.80 -8.08 14.85
C GLN A 430 -9.65 -8.91 15.45
N GLN A 431 -8.40 -8.49 15.22
CA GLN A 431 -7.17 -9.08 15.78
C GLN A 431 -7.09 -9.10 17.32
N HIS A 432 -7.92 -8.30 18.02
CA HIS A 432 -8.01 -8.31 19.48
C HIS A 432 -8.96 -9.39 20.02
N PHE A 433 -9.74 -10.03 19.16
CA PHE A 433 -10.76 -11.02 19.54
C PHE A 433 -10.41 -12.44 19.07
N GLU A 434 -9.66 -12.57 17.98
CA GLU A 434 -9.25 -13.87 17.45
C GLU A 434 -7.84 -13.82 16.81
N PRO A 435 -7.12 -14.95 16.78
CA PRO A 435 -5.82 -15.03 16.12
C PRO A 435 -5.96 -14.87 14.61
N ILE A 436 -5.46 -13.77 14.08
CA ILE A 436 -5.43 -13.48 12.64
C ILE A 436 -4.03 -13.71 12.11
N ARG A 437 -3.90 -14.51 11.05
CA ARG A 437 -2.63 -14.74 10.35
C ARG A 437 -2.29 -13.57 9.44
N PHE A 438 -1.05 -13.08 9.52
CA PHE A 438 -0.54 -12.07 8.59
C PHE A 438 0.56 -12.65 7.68
N GLY A 439 0.40 -12.49 6.37
CA GLY A 439 1.37 -12.98 5.39
C GLY A 439 1.53 -14.50 5.46
N ASN A 440 2.79 -14.97 5.59
CA ASN A 440 3.13 -16.40 5.61
C ASN A 440 3.27 -16.98 7.04
N GLN A 441 2.71 -16.31 8.06
CA GLN A 441 2.79 -16.78 9.46
C GLN A 441 2.08 -18.12 9.66
N THR A 442 2.57 -18.94 10.58
CA THR A 442 1.90 -20.17 11.01
C THR A 442 0.72 -19.87 11.96
N GLU A 443 -0.09 -20.88 12.25
CA GLU A 443 -1.23 -20.75 13.16
C GLU A 443 -0.77 -20.61 14.62
N GLU A 444 0.31 -21.29 14.98
CA GLU A 444 0.95 -21.19 16.29
C GLU A 444 1.52 -19.78 16.51
N GLU A 445 2.18 -19.20 15.50
CA GLU A 445 2.71 -17.83 15.56
C GLU A 445 1.58 -16.79 15.71
N ALA A 446 0.46 -16.98 15.01
CA ALA A 446 -0.70 -16.10 15.13
C ALA A 446 -1.34 -16.20 16.52
N SER A 447 -1.42 -17.41 17.09
CA SER A 447 -1.95 -17.66 18.44
C SER A 447 -1.04 -17.08 19.54
N GLU A 448 0.27 -17.23 19.41
CA GLU A 448 1.23 -16.61 20.34
C GLU A 448 1.13 -15.08 20.29
N TYR A 449 1.04 -14.51 19.09
CA TYR A 449 0.87 -13.08 18.91
C TYR A 449 -0.42 -12.56 19.56
N PHE A 450 -1.52 -13.28 19.36
CA PHE A 450 -2.81 -12.98 19.98
C PHE A 450 -2.74 -12.99 21.51
N SER A 451 -2.14 -14.02 22.10
CA SER A 451 -1.96 -14.11 23.56
C SER A 451 -1.17 -12.93 24.13
N VAL A 452 -0.08 -12.52 23.46
CA VAL A 452 0.69 -11.33 23.85
C VAL A 452 -0.13 -10.05 23.72
N LEU A 453 -1.01 -9.96 22.73
CA LEU A 453 -1.89 -8.81 22.51
C LEU A 453 -2.89 -8.65 23.67
N VAL A 454 -3.58 -9.74 24.03
CA VAL A 454 -4.53 -9.80 25.15
C VAL A 454 -3.86 -9.40 26.46
N GLU A 455 -2.66 -9.93 26.76
CA GLU A 455 -1.94 -9.58 27.99
C GLU A 455 -1.55 -8.08 28.01
N ASN A 456 -1.17 -7.50 26.87
CA ASN A 456 -0.87 -6.07 26.81
C ASN A 456 -2.13 -5.22 27.00
N ASP A 457 -3.28 -5.66 26.50
CA ASP A 457 -4.57 -4.99 26.69
C ASP A 457 -5.03 -5.01 28.14
N GLU A 458 -4.91 -6.14 28.84
CA GLU A 458 -5.18 -6.26 30.27
C GLU A 458 -4.29 -5.30 31.08
N ARG A 459 -3.01 -5.19 30.71
CA ARG A 459 -2.07 -4.28 31.37
C ARG A 459 -2.43 -2.82 31.18
N LYS A 460 -2.93 -2.43 30.00
CA LYS A 460 -3.45 -1.07 29.76
C LYS A 460 -4.67 -0.80 30.62
N ASN A 461 -5.63 -1.73 30.64
CA ASN A 461 -6.85 -1.60 31.43
C ASN A 461 -6.54 -1.47 32.94
N LYS A 462 -5.62 -2.31 33.45
CA LYS A 462 -5.16 -2.26 34.84
C LYS A 462 -4.51 -0.91 35.16
N TRP A 463 -3.59 -0.45 34.31
CA TRP A 463 -2.92 0.83 34.51
C TRP A 463 -3.90 2.00 34.52
N ALA A 464 -4.86 2.02 33.58
CA ALA A 464 -5.86 3.07 33.51
C ALA A 464 -6.69 3.14 34.79
N LYS A 465 -7.14 1.98 35.29
CA LYS A 465 -7.86 1.88 36.56
C LYS A 465 -7.04 2.35 37.76
N GLU A 466 -5.78 1.92 37.86
CA GLU A 466 -4.87 2.28 38.96
C GLU A 466 -4.51 3.78 38.98
N ASN A 467 -4.53 4.44 37.82
CA ASN A 467 -4.15 5.84 37.67
C ASN A 467 -5.36 6.77 37.46
N ASP A 468 -6.57 6.32 37.78
CA ASP A 468 -7.81 7.12 37.69
C ASP A 468 -8.09 7.69 36.28
N HIS A 469 -7.87 6.85 35.27
CA HIS A 469 -8.23 7.12 33.88
C HIS A 469 -9.45 6.28 33.49
N HIS A 470 -10.40 6.92 32.81
CA HIS A 470 -11.57 6.22 32.25
C HIS A 470 -11.20 5.62 30.90
N MET A 471 -11.34 4.30 30.76
CA MET A 471 -10.97 3.57 29.55
C MET A 471 -12.23 3.19 28.77
N ILE A 472 -12.29 3.60 27.50
CA ILE A 472 -13.34 3.24 26.56
C ILE A 472 -12.73 2.39 25.46
N ARG A 473 -13.28 1.19 25.23
CA ARG A 473 -12.86 0.31 24.14
C ARG A 473 -14.02 0.15 23.18
N ILE A 474 -13.76 0.37 21.89
CA ILE A 474 -14.75 0.26 20.82
C ILE A 474 -14.37 -0.94 19.97
N ARG A 475 -15.26 -1.94 19.89
CA ARG A 475 -15.02 -3.11 19.05
C ARG A 475 -15.19 -2.77 17.58
N TYR A 476 -14.53 -3.53 16.71
CA TYR A 476 -14.57 -3.33 15.26
C TYR A 476 -15.97 -3.43 14.63
N ASP A 477 -16.90 -4.11 15.29
CA ASP A 477 -18.29 -4.33 14.88
C ASP A 477 -19.29 -3.34 15.50
N GLU A 478 -18.85 -2.47 16.41
CA GLU A 478 -19.67 -1.47 17.07
C GLU A 478 -19.70 -0.15 16.29
N LEU A 479 -20.80 0.60 16.47
CA LEU A 479 -20.94 1.95 15.95
C LEU A 479 -20.22 2.93 16.88
N VAL A 480 -19.20 3.60 16.33
CA VAL A 480 -18.36 4.52 17.11
C VAL A 480 -19.19 5.64 17.73
N SER A 481 -20.15 6.18 16.98
CA SER A 481 -21.03 7.26 17.44
C SER A 481 -21.88 6.83 18.64
N GLU A 482 -22.46 5.62 18.61
CA GLU A 482 -23.29 5.13 19.70
C GLU A 482 -22.49 4.88 20.97
N VAL A 483 -21.34 4.19 20.86
CA VAL A 483 -20.51 3.88 22.03
C VAL A 483 -20.04 5.15 22.72
N LEU A 484 -19.53 6.12 21.96
CA LEU A 484 -19.02 7.38 22.51
C LEU A 484 -20.14 8.28 23.04
N SER A 485 -21.30 8.32 22.39
CA SER A 485 -22.44 9.15 22.83
C SER A 485 -23.17 8.58 24.04
N ASN A 486 -23.06 7.26 24.29
CA ASN A 486 -23.67 6.61 25.43
C ASN A 486 -22.78 6.59 26.68
N ASP A 487 -21.49 6.92 26.54
CA ASP A 487 -20.57 6.96 27.67
C ASP A 487 -20.87 8.16 28.58
N ASN A 488 -21.17 7.90 29.86
CA ASN A 488 -21.60 8.93 30.80
C ASN A 488 -20.54 10.04 30.99
N LYS A 489 -19.24 9.68 31.05
CA LYS A 489 -18.16 10.64 31.31
C LYS A 489 -17.93 11.56 30.12
N LEU A 490 -18.01 11.02 28.90
CA LEU A 490 -18.00 11.82 27.67
C LEU A 490 -19.25 12.70 27.56
N ARG A 491 -20.44 12.18 27.85
CA ARG A 491 -21.69 12.96 27.81
C ARG A 491 -21.65 14.17 28.74
N ASP A 492 -21.11 14.00 29.94
CA ASP A 492 -20.99 15.10 30.89
C ASP A 492 -19.98 16.15 30.42
N ALA A 493 -18.90 15.73 29.75
CA ALA A 493 -17.96 16.65 29.11
C ALA A 493 -18.59 17.45 27.96
N LEU A 494 -19.51 16.86 27.20
CA LEU A 494 -20.23 17.52 26.11
C LEU A 494 -21.30 18.51 26.57
N LYS A 495 -21.76 18.43 27.83
CA LYS A 495 -22.78 19.33 28.40
C LYS A 495 -22.22 20.58 29.06
N CYS A 496 -20.89 20.66 29.21
CA CYS A 496 -20.22 21.75 29.93
C CYS A 496 -19.77 22.92 29.02
N GLU A 497 -20.10 22.88 27.73
CA GLU A 497 -20.08 24.03 26.80
C GLU A 497 -21.50 24.56 26.60
#